data_AF-A0A0F5PZF9-F1
#
_entry.id   AF-A0A0F5PZF9-F1
#
_cell.length_a   1.000
_cell.length_b   1.000
_cell.length_c   1.000
_cell.angle_alpha   90.00
_cell.angle_beta   90.00
_cell.angle_gamma   90.00
#
_symmetry.space_group_name_H-M   'P 1'
#
loop_
_entity.id
_entity.type
_entity.pdbx_description
1 polymer ?
#
loop_
_entity_poly.entity_id
_entity_poly.type
_entity_poly.pdbx_seq_one_letter_code
_entity_poly.pdbx_strand_id
1 'polypeptide(L)'
;MKTFSIATIAAVVALTIVPSFAAEYDNENDTIVGRSKTLVEVALRERGVVTSGLEEWGGLIRAWVPNEDGGTSMQFFDADTLQPVSPGRS
;
A
#
# COMPACT_ATOMS: atom_id res chain seq x y z
N MET A 1 -50.63 -34.93 8.05
CA MET A 1 -49.81 -34.71 9.26
C MET A 1 -48.56 -33.97 8.85
N LYS A 2 -48.21 -32.92 9.59
CA LYS A 2 -47.09 -31.99 9.33
C LYS A 2 -45.78 -32.61 9.84
N THR A 3 -44.68 -32.39 9.14
CA THR A 3 -43.36 -32.23 9.76
C THR A 3 -42.56 -31.18 9.01
N PHE A 4 -42.11 -30.19 9.77
CA PHE A 4 -41.35 -29.02 9.37
C PHE A 4 -39.84 -29.28 9.58
N SER A 5 -39.03 -28.33 9.07
CA SER A 5 -37.74 -27.87 9.62
C SER A 5 -36.48 -28.59 9.08
N ILE A 6 -35.29 -27.98 8.94
CA ILE A 6 -34.67 -26.78 9.55
C ILE A 6 -33.74 -26.12 8.50
N ALA A 7 -33.74 -24.79 8.41
CA ALA A 7 -32.75 -23.99 7.68
C ALA A 7 -31.53 -23.71 8.58
N THR A 8 -30.31 -23.90 8.07
CA THR A 8 -29.06 -23.53 8.76
C THR A 8 -28.43 -22.35 8.04
N ILE A 9 -28.44 -21.18 8.67
CA ILE A 9 -27.74 -19.98 8.22
C ILE A 9 -26.42 -19.93 8.98
N ALA A 10 -25.31 -20.19 8.31
CA ALA A 10 -23.98 -20.00 8.89
C ALA A 10 -23.53 -18.55 8.62
N ALA A 11 -23.57 -17.70 9.64
CA ALA A 11 -22.99 -16.37 9.59
C ALA A 11 -21.48 -16.47 9.89
N VAL A 12 -20.64 -16.29 8.86
CA VAL A 12 -19.18 -16.18 9.03
C VAL A 12 -18.87 -14.70 9.31
N VAL A 13 -18.53 -14.39 10.56
CA VAL A 13 -17.99 -13.09 10.95
C VAL A 13 -16.49 -13.11 10.69
N ALA A 14 -16.07 -12.50 9.57
CA ALA A 14 -14.65 -12.26 9.31
C ALA A 14 -14.18 -11.07 10.16
N LEU A 15 -13.42 -11.37 11.21
CA LEU A 15 -12.67 -10.36 11.98
C LEU A 15 -11.38 -10.03 11.22
N THR A 16 -11.37 -8.93 10.47
CA THR A 16 -10.15 -8.42 9.85
C THR A 16 -9.35 -7.65 10.90
N ILE A 17 -8.31 -8.26 11.45
CA ILE A 17 -7.27 -7.57 12.22
C ILE A 17 -6.45 -6.70 11.26
N VAL A 18 -6.83 -5.42 11.15
CA VAL A 18 -6.07 -4.45 10.37
C VAL A 18 -4.86 -4.03 11.21
N PRO A 19 -3.62 -4.23 10.76
CA PRO A 19 -2.45 -3.72 11.47
C PRO A 19 -2.51 -2.18 11.50
N SER A 20 -2.51 -1.62 12.71
CA SER A 20 -2.33 -0.19 12.92
C SER A 20 -0.84 0.14 12.74
N PHE A 21 -0.46 0.54 11.53
CA PHE A 21 0.84 1.14 11.27
C PHE A 21 0.91 2.50 11.97
N ALA A 22 1.72 2.59 13.02
CA ALA A 22 2.17 3.86 13.55
C ALA A 22 3.17 4.43 12.54
N ALA A 23 2.72 5.39 11.73
CA ALA A 23 3.61 6.14 10.85
C ALA A 23 4.42 7.12 11.69
N GLU A 24 5.67 6.77 12.01
CA GLU A 24 6.63 7.71 12.56
C GLU A 24 7.06 8.67 11.44
N TYR A 25 6.34 9.79 11.34
CA TYR A 25 6.62 10.88 10.41
C TYR A 25 7.51 11.91 11.11
N ASP A 26 8.82 11.75 10.98
CA ASP A 26 9.77 12.77 11.37
C ASP A 26 10.66 13.06 10.16
N ASN A 27 10.36 14.13 9.42
CA ASN A 27 11.27 14.95 8.60
C ASN A 27 10.47 15.99 7.80
N GLU A 28 10.34 17.20 8.34
CA GLU A 28 9.60 18.34 7.74
C GLU A 28 10.22 18.89 6.43
N ASN A 29 11.26 18.26 5.87
CA ASN A 29 11.88 18.68 4.60
C ASN A 29 12.28 17.51 3.66
N ASP A 30 11.77 16.30 3.86
CA ASP A 30 12.07 15.19 2.94
C ASP A 30 11.31 15.40 1.61
N THR A 31 12.05 15.61 0.54
CA THR A 31 11.52 15.84 -0.81
C THR A 31 11.97 14.73 -1.75
N ILE A 32 11.05 14.29 -2.62
CA ILE A 32 11.28 13.28 -3.65
C ILE A 32 10.70 13.81 -4.95
N VAL A 33 11.47 13.75 -6.05
CA VAL A 33 11.07 14.28 -7.37
C VAL A 33 10.52 15.71 -7.29
N GLY A 34 11.13 16.56 -6.45
CA GLY A 34 10.73 17.96 -6.24
C GLY A 34 9.41 18.17 -5.48
N ARG A 35 8.84 17.13 -4.85
CA ARG A 35 7.61 17.22 -4.05
C ARG A 35 7.85 16.72 -2.64
N SER A 36 6.98 17.10 -1.69
CA SER A 36 7.01 16.52 -0.34
C SER A 36 6.82 15.00 -0.41
N LYS A 37 7.76 14.26 0.18
CA LYS A 37 7.69 12.80 0.24
C LYS A 37 6.44 12.32 0.97
N THR A 38 6.07 12.99 2.06
CA THR A 38 4.82 12.73 2.80
C THR A 38 3.59 12.80 1.90
N LEU A 39 3.49 13.82 1.03
CA LEU A 39 2.35 13.94 0.11
C LEU A 39 2.33 12.80 -0.93
N VAL A 40 3.51 12.35 -1.38
CA VAL A 40 3.61 11.20 -2.30
C VAL A 40 3.19 9.91 -1.61
N GLU A 41 3.63 9.66 -0.37
CA GLU A 41 3.22 8.48 0.41
C GLU A 41 1.72 8.47 0.68
N VAL A 42 1.13 9.62 1.01
CA VAL A 42 -0.33 9.76 1.17
C VAL A 42 -1.05 9.44 -0.14
N ALA A 43 -0.60 10.00 -1.26
CA ALA A 43 -1.22 9.77 -2.57
C ALA A 43 -1.13 8.29 -3.02
N LEU A 44 -0.03 7.60 -2.72
CA LEU A 44 0.10 6.16 -2.96
C LEU A 44 -0.84 5.34 -2.07
N ARG A 45 -0.95 5.72 -0.80
CA ARG A 45 -1.85 5.06 0.15
C ARG A 45 -3.32 5.22 -0.22
N GLU A 46 -3.74 6.39 -0.71
CA GLU A 46 -5.09 6.62 -1.25
C GLU A 46 -5.42 5.71 -2.45
N ARG A 47 -4.38 5.23 -3.15
CA ARG A 47 -4.50 4.25 -4.25
C ARG A 47 -4.36 2.80 -3.79
N GLY A 48 -4.29 2.55 -2.48
CA GLY A 48 -4.17 1.22 -1.89
C GLY A 48 -2.72 0.69 -1.82
N VAL A 49 -1.72 1.53 -2.04
CA VAL A 49 -0.30 1.15 -1.94
C VAL A 49 0.28 1.71 -0.63
N VAL A 50 0.49 0.84 0.35
CA VAL A 50 1.21 1.20 1.57
C VAL A 50 2.69 0.95 1.38
N THR A 51 3.52 1.94 1.69
CA THR A 51 4.97 1.88 1.48
C THR A 51 5.70 2.03 2.80
N SER A 52 6.77 1.27 3.01
CA SER A 52 7.67 1.45 4.16
C SER A 52 8.75 2.50 3.91
N GLY A 53 8.81 3.05 2.69
CA GLY A 53 9.69 4.14 2.31
C GLY A 53 9.64 4.41 0.81
N LEU A 54 10.13 5.59 0.43
CA LEU A 54 10.27 6.04 -0.96
C LEU A 54 11.68 6.58 -1.21
N GLU A 55 12.17 6.37 -2.44
CA GLU A 55 13.44 6.92 -2.93
C GLU A 55 13.30 7.34 -4.40
N GLU A 56 14.00 8.40 -4.79
CA GLU A 56 14.13 8.79 -6.19
C GLU A 56 15.09 7.84 -6.94
N TRP A 57 14.65 7.33 -8.09
CA TRP A 57 15.45 6.40 -8.90
C TRP A 57 15.31 6.72 -10.39
N GLY A 58 16.31 7.41 -10.96
CA GLY A 58 16.35 7.68 -12.39
C GLY A 58 15.14 8.45 -12.93
N GLY A 59 14.59 9.38 -12.15
CA GLY A 59 13.36 10.13 -12.47
C GLY A 59 12.06 9.38 -12.13
N LEU A 60 12.14 8.17 -11.59
CA LEU A 60 11.01 7.43 -11.03
C LEU A 60 11.01 7.52 -9.51
N ILE A 61 9.89 7.13 -8.91
CA ILE A 61 9.79 6.87 -7.47
C ILE A 61 9.91 5.36 -7.27
N ARG A 62 10.95 4.92 -6.56
CA ARG A 62 11.02 3.55 -6.04
C ARG A 62 10.39 3.51 -4.66
N ALA A 63 9.46 2.59 -4.46
CA ALA A 63 8.84 2.32 -3.18
C ALA A 63 9.15 0.90 -2.70
N TRP A 64 9.28 0.75 -1.38
CA TRP A 64 9.29 -0.56 -0.73
C TRP A 64 7.89 -0.86 -0.21
N VAL A 65 7.24 -1.87 -0.80
CA VAL A 65 5.87 -2.28 -0.49
C VAL A 65 5.94 -3.54 0.38
N PRO A 66 5.49 -3.51 1.64
CA PRO A 66 5.44 -4.69 2.48
C PRO A 66 4.57 -5.78 1.85
N ASN A 67 4.99 -7.04 1.98
CA ASN A 67 4.22 -8.19 1.52
C ASN A 67 3.70 -9.01 2.72
N GLU A 68 2.76 -9.92 2.44
CA GLU A 68 2.11 -10.73 3.48
C GLU A 68 3.07 -11.69 4.19
N ASP A 69 4.21 -12.01 3.55
CA ASP A 69 5.26 -12.88 4.09
C ASP A 69 6.20 -12.16 5.07
N GLY A 70 5.95 -10.87 5.38
CA GLY A 70 6.77 -10.06 6.27
C GLY A 70 8.04 -9.48 5.63
N GLY A 71 8.18 -9.63 4.31
CA GLY A 71 9.23 -8.98 3.51
C GLY A 71 8.74 -7.69 2.85
N THR A 72 9.58 -7.14 1.98
CA THR A 72 9.28 -5.97 1.15
C THR A 72 9.62 -6.25 -0.32
N SER A 73 8.71 -5.84 -1.20
CA SER A 73 8.89 -5.86 -2.64
C SER A 73 9.21 -4.45 -3.15
N MET A 74 10.08 -4.32 -4.14
CA MET A 74 10.34 -3.04 -4.79
C MET A 74 9.33 -2.81 -5.90
N GLN A 75 8.68 -1.65 -5.89
CA GLN A 75 7.79 -1.21 -6.95
C GLN A 75 8.20 0.18 -7.42
N PHE A 76 8.11 0.43 -8.72
CA PHE A 76 8.46 1.70 -9.33
C PHE A 76 7.21 2.42 -9.79
N PHE A 77 7.22 3.73 -9.63
CA PHE A 77 6.12 4.61 -10.01
C PHE A 77 6.64 5.76 -10.84
N ASP A 78 5.87 6.13 -11.84
CA ASP A 78 6.09 7.37 -12.58
C ASP A 78 5.94 8.58 -11.64
N ALA A 79 6.86 9.54 -11.75
CA ALA A 79 6.90 10.68 -10.85
C ALA A 79 5.63 11.52 -10.94
N ASP A 80 5.13 11.82 -12.14
CA ASP A 80 4.01 12.74 -12.31
C ASP A 80 2.67 12.06 -12.02
N THR A 81 2.49 10.86 -12.55
CA THR A 81 1.19 10.16 -12.54
C THR A 81 1.02 9.22 -11.36
N LEU A 82 2.11 8.83 -10.68
CA LEU A 82 2.16 7.78 -9.67
C LEU A 82 1.56 6.44 -10.16
N GLN A 83 1.61 6.20 -11.47
CA GLN A 83 1.23 4.92 -12.06
C GLN A 83 2.39 3.93 -11.91
N PRO A 84 2.12 2.66 -11.59
CA PRO A 84 3.17 1.65 -11.51
C PRO A 84 3.81 1.47 -12.89
N VAL A 85 5.14 1.44 -12.92
CA VAL A 85 5.93 1.24 -14.13
C VAL A 85 6.88 0.06 -13.95
N SER A 86 7.19 -0.62 -15.05
CA SER A 86 8.31 -1.55 -15.09
C SER A 86 9.56 -0.77 -15.48
N PRO A 87 10.61 -0.74 -14.64
CA PRO A 87 11.87 -0.16 -15.08
C PRO A 87 12.40 -1.01 -16.24
N GLY A 88 12.65 -0.40 -17.40
CA GLY A 88 13.21 -1.12 -18.55
C GLY A 88 14.53 -1.78 -18.15
N ARG A 89 14.70 -3.07 -18.46
CA ARG A 89 16.02 -3.70 -18.41
C ARG A 89 16.86 -3.05 -19.51
N SER A 90 17.80 -2.19 -19.14
CA SER A 90 18.90 -1.78 -20.02
C SER A 90 19.83 -2.96 -20.29
#